data_AF-A0A368EQM4-F1
#
_entry.id   AF-A0A368EQM4-F1
#
_cell.length_a   1.000
_cell.length_b   1.000
_cell.length_c   1.000
_cell.angle_alpha   90.00
_cell.angle_beta   90.00
_cell.angle_gamma   90.00
#
_symmetry.space_group_name_H-M   'P 1'
#
loop_
_entity.id
_entity.type
_entity.pdbx_description
1 polymer ?
#
loop_
_entity_poly.entity_id
_entity_poly.type
_entity_poly.pdbx_seq_one_letter_code
_entity_poly.pdbx_strand_id
1 'polypeptide(L)'
;MKKLSFILSLLLVIGCEDEDSEKSPLVGTWTMTESSGGIYMMVNKTQYIREGKADGEVRAVLYSDQGTVDSFSMTDFNVDQTMDGTFIMISTPYDTNLPSEANYVLSDYVSSLDDYDYSQLNVNSMNDYYDFYNMSGNNEYSIEVGDNGMNTVFVLDTLYRQIYINGNAVYDSSRYSIVSGTIEEIGTQIQANQPIKMMDDDIGLPSALTLTLNADFTGIVEEAFEGNSMVSDIRWFVTPDSLFGWEYCGLDGDDDECDGGPVFNNIKVTENSLTLGMYQDMCEEYNAMGGSGYCDEIMYNDYGVEIGTFDSFWAEINVSMVKSNTSKEYTSINQSQKLNNNPRSVFQEIAKQKKHMKNIRRVK
;
A
#
# COMPACT_ATOMS: atom_id res chain seq x y z
N MET A 1 -30.29 58.15 8.96
CA MET A 1 -31.49 57.28 8.89
C MET A 1 -31.08 55.88 9.31
N LYS A 2 -31.83 55.30 10.28
CA LYS A 2 -32.04 53.87 10.67
C LYS A 2 -30.85 52.89 10.44
N LYS A 3 -30.15 52.39 11.47
CA LYS A 3 -30.49 51.40 12.55
C LYS A 3 -30.33 49.92 12.13
N LEU A 4 -29.82 49.14 13.11
CA LEU A 4 -29.65 47.67 13.26
C LEU A 4 -28.37 47.10 12.60
N SER A 5 -27.31 46.63 13.28
CA SER A 5 -27.07 45.91 14.57
C SER A 5 -27.55 44.45 14.59
N PHE A 6 -26.61 43.49 14.63
CA PHE A 6 -26.56 42.28 15.51
C PHE A 6 -25.22 41.52 15.31
N ILE A 7 -24.25 41.60 16.25
CA ILE A 7 -23.89 40.58 17.30
C ILE A 7 -23.31 39.29 16.67
N LEU A 8 -21.99 39.08 16.67
CA LEU A 8 -21.16 38.53 17.76
C LEU A 8 -21.79 37.31 18.46
N SER A 9 -21.88 36.17 17.76
CA SER A 9 -22.21 34.87 18.35
C SER A 9 -21.05 33.88 18.14
N LEU A 10 -19.93 34.19 18.79
CA LEU A 10 -18.94 33.22 19.22
C LEU A 10 -19.04 33.15 20.75
N LEU A 11 -19.07 31.93 21.30
CA LEU A 11 -19.07 31.60 22.74
C LEU A 11 -20.34 31.99 23.52
N LEU A 12 -21.27 31.04 23.65
CA LEU A 12 -22.03 30.71 24.86
C LEU A 12 -23.11 29.67 24.50
N VAL A 13 -22.77 28.40 24.62
CA VAL A 13 -23.76 27.36 24.93
C VAL A 13 -23.41 26.85 26.31
N ILE A 14 -23.86 27.58 27.34
CA ILE A 14 -23.99 27.07 28.70
C ILE A 14 -25.46 27.22 29.05
N GLY A 15 -26.12 26.08 29.27
CA GLY A 15 -27.29 25.95 30.14
C GLY A 15 -28.65 26.35 29.56
N CYS A 16 -29.25 25.45 28.78
CA CYS A 16 -30.64 25.08 29.08
C CYS A 16 -30.57 23.78 29.87
N GLU A 17 -30.83 23.87 31.18
CA GLU A 17 -31.32 22.74 31.97
C GLU A 17 -32.66 22.31 31.38
N ASP A 18 -32.65 21.27 30.56
CA ASP A 18 -33.78 20.37 30.43
C ASP A 18 -33.32 19.02 30.98
N GLU A 19 -33.94 18.59 32.06
CA GLU A 19 -33.87 17.24 32.61
C GLU A 19 -34.49 16.26 31.61
N ASP A 20 -33.74 15.99 30.54
CA ASP A 20 -33.79 14.85 29.63
C ASP A 20 -32.92 15.23 28.43
N SER A 21 -31.62 15.48 28.67
CA SER A 21 -30.66 15.50 27.57
C SER A 21 -30.72 14.12 26.93
N GLU A 22 -31.36 13.99 25.77
CA GLU A 22 -31.28 12.79 24.94
C GLU A 22 -29.80 12.49 24.75
N LYS A 23 -29.27 11.57 25.57
CA LYS A 23 -27.89 11.10 25.44
C LYS A 23 -27.78 10.58 24.01
N SER A 24 -26.78 11.08 23.27
CA SER A 24 -26.55 10.62 21.90
C SER A 24 -26.66 9.11 21.85
N PRO A 25 -27.40 8.53 20.88
CA PRO A 25 -27.62 7.08 20.82
C PRO A 25 -26.30 6.29 20.70
N LEU A 26 -25.21 6.97 20.29
CA LEU A 26 -23.85 6.45 20.24
C LEU A 26 -23.22 6.26 21.62
N VAL A 27 -23.68 6.95 22.67
CA VAL A 27 -23.09 6.85 24.02
C VAL A 27 -23.30 5.45 24.58
N GLY A 28 -22.21 4.86 25.07
CA GLY A 28 -22.16 3.50 25.61
C GLY A 28 -20.95 2.72 25.10
N THR A 29 -20.91 1.44 25.46
CA THR A 29 -19.88 0.51 25.00
C THR A 29 -20.44 -0.35 23.87
N TRP A 30 -19.69 -0.43 22.78
CA TRP A 30 -19.99 -1.19 21.58
C TRP A 30 -18.92 -2.24 21.39
N THR A 31 -19.33 -3.47 21.08
CA THR A 31 -18.41 -4.56 20.77
C THR A 31 -18.66 -5.03 19.35
N MET A 32 -17.60 -5.08 18.56
CA MET A 32 -17.65 -5.54 17.18
C MET A 32 -18.08 -6.99 17.11
N THR A 33 -19.06 -7.27 16.24
CA THR A 33 -19.51 -8.62 15.92
C THR A 33 -18.99 -9.10 14.58
N GLU A 34 -18.77 -8.17 13.65
CA GLU A 34 -18.25 -8.45 12.32
C GLU A 34 -17.51 -7.23 11.79
N SER A 35 -16.47 -7.48 11.01
CA SER A 35 -15.80 -6.50 10.18
C SER A 35 -15.59 -7.08 8.79
N SER A 36 -15.66 -6.21 7.78
CA SER A 36 -15.33 -6.54 6.40
C SER A 36 -14.73 -5.34 5.72
N GLY A 37 -13.95 -5.58 4.68
CA GLY A 37 -13.35 -4.52 3.91
C GLY A 37 -12.31 -5.03 2.92
N GLY A 38 -11.77 -4.07 2.20
CA GLY A 38 -10.77 -4.29 1.19
C GLY A 38 -10.64 -3.10 0.27
N ILE A 39 -9.73 -3.25 -0.68
CA ILE A 39 -9.57 -2.36 -1.81
C ILE A 39 -10.13 -3.07 -3.04
N TYR A 40 -10.87 -2.32 -3.84
CA TYR A 40 -11.65 -2.85 -4.93
C TYR A 40 -11.42 -2.01 -6.18
N MET A 41 -11.45 -2.70 -7.32
CA MET A 41 -11.44 -2.11 -8.64
C MET A 41 -12.65 -2.60 -9.44
N MET A 42 -13.10 -1.78 -10.38
CA MET A 42 -14.02 -2.17 -11.43
C MET A 42 -13.55 -1.65 -12.78
N VAL A 43 -13.74 -2.47 -13.81
CA VAL A 43 -13.41 -2.16 -15.21
C VAL A 43 -14.66 -2.31 -16.06
N ASN A 44 -14.77 -1.56 -17.16
CA ASN A 44 -15.91 -1.60 -18.07
C ASN A 44 -15.78 -2.68 -19.18
N LYS A 45 -14.61 -3.34 -19.26
CA LYS A 45 -14.27 -4.37 -20.25
C LYS A 45 -13.64 -5.59 -19.58
N THR A 46 -14.08 -6.79 -19.95
CA THR A 46 -13.46 -8.06 -19.52
C THR A 46 -12.07 -8.14 -20.12
N GLN A 47 -11.06 -8.31 -19.26
CA GLN A 47 -9.64 -8.26 -19.62
C GLN A 47 -8.82 -9.10 -18.65
N TYR A 48 -7.54 -9.28 -18.93
CA TYR A 48 -6.59 -9.85 -17.98
C TYR A 48 -5.84 -8.72 -17.28
N ILE A 49 -5.55 -8.91 -16.00
CA ILE A 49 -4.69 -8.02 -15.20
C ILE A 49 -3.51 -8.83 -14.66
N ARG A 50 -2.39 -8.15 -14.41
CA ARG A 50 -1.18 -8.72 -13.81
C ARG A 50 -1.42 -9.08 -12.34
N GLU A 51 -0.94 -10.24 -11.92
CA GLU A 51 -0.97 -10.67 -10.51
C GLU A 51 0.30 -10.29 -9.71
N GLY A 52 1.28 -9.65 -10.35
CA GLY A 52 2.59 -9.42 -9.74
C GLY A 52 3.39 -10.73 -9.51
N LYS A 53 3.05 -11.80 -10.24
CA LYS A 53 3.70 -13.11 -10.18
C LYS A 53 4.10 -13.57 -11.57
N ALA A 54 5.06 -14.48 -11.61
CA ALA A 54 5.52 -15.11 -12.84
C ALA A 54 5.61 -16.63 -12.70
N ASP A 55 5.42 -17.33 -13.83
CA ASP A 55 5.72 -18.76 -13.97
C ASP A 55 7.05 -18.95 -14.71
N GLY A 56 7.78 -20.00 -14.36
CA GLY A 56 9.14 -20.24 -14.85
C GLY A 56 10.23 -19.55 -14.05
N GLU A 57 11.44 -19.54 -14.60
CA GLU A 57 12.61 -18.94 -13.97
C GLU A 57 13.67 -18.57 -15.02
N VAL A 58 14.45 -17.53 -14.72
CA VAL A 58 15.72 -17.26 -15.40
C VAL A 58 16.86 -17.56 -14.44
N ARG A 59 17.82 -18.37 -14.89
CA ARG A 59 18.98 -18.75 -14.08
C ARG A 59 20.21 -17.98 -14.52
N ALA A 60 20.90 -17.38 -13.56
CA ALA A 60 22.23 -16.84 -13.75
C ALA A 60 23.26 -17.83 -13.20
N VAL A 61 24.14 -18.35 -14.04
CA VAL A 61 25.24 -19.25 -13.63
C VAL A 61 26.56 -18.52 -13.77
N LEU A 62 27.35 -18.47 -12.70
CA LEU A 62 28.66 -17.82 -12.68
C LEU A 62 29.76 -18.82 -12.99
N TYR A 63 30.71 -18.42 -13.82
CA TYR A 63 31.82 -19.24 -14.28
C TYR A 63 33.17 -18.59 -14.03
N SER A 64 34.17 -19.46 -13.95
CA SER A 64 35.58 -19.15 -13.90
C SER A 64 36.39 -20.05 -14.81
N ASP A 65 37.68 -19.75 -14.93
CA ASP A 65 38.69 -20.64 -15.51
C ASP A 65 38.74 -22.03 -14.84
N GLN A 66 38.27 -22.15 -13.60
CA GLN A 66 38.21 -23.40 -12.84
C GLN A 66 36.85 -24.11 -12.92
N GLY A 67 35.87 -23.55 -13.62
CA GLY A 67 34.50 -24.09 -13.75
C GLY A 67 33.44 -23.21 -13.09
N THR A 68 32.27 -23.79 -12.85
CA THR A 68 31.12 -23.10 -12.23
C THR A 68 31.44 -22.68 -10.80
N VAL A 69 31.12 -21.43 -10.48
CA VAL A 69 31.34 -20.79 -9.17
C VAL A 69 30.07 -20.83 -8.35
N ASP A 70 28.95 -20.37 -8.93
CA ASP A 70 27.65 -20.26 -8.24
C ASP A 70 26.49 -20.21 -9.26
N SER A 71 25.26 -20.31 -8.78
CA SER A 71 24.05 -20.17 -9.59
C SER A 71 22.88 -19.57 -8.83
N PHE A 72 22.11 -18.71 -9.49
CA PHE A 72 20.97 -17.99 -8.95
C PHE A 72 19.72 -18.29 -9.76
N SER A 73 18.62 -18.61 -9.08
CA SER A 73 17.29 -18.72 -9.68
C SER A 73 16.55 -17.41 -9.45
N MET A 74 16.14 -16.75 -10.53
CA MET A 74 15.46 -15.47 -10.51
C MET A 74 14.04 -15.65 -11.03
N THR A 75 13.06 -15.24 -10.22
CA THR A 75 11.62 -15.44 -10.47
C THR A 75 10.79 -14.18 -10.23
N ASP A 76 11.37 -13.15 -9.61
CA ASP A 76 10.74 -11.82 -9.58
C ASP A 76 10.97 -11.18 -10.94
N PHE A 77 9.90 -10.72 -11.57
CA PHE A 77 9.91 -10.36 -12.98
C PHE A 77 9.09 -9.11 -13.23
N ASN A 78 9.67 -8.18 -13.97
CA ASN A 78 8.99 -6.99 -14.44
C ASN A 78 9.41 -6.68 -15.87
N VAL A 79 8.43 -6.27 -16.68
CA VAL A 79 8.64 -5.74 -18.02
C VAL A 79 7.94 -4.40 -18.15
N ASP A 80 8.71 -3.39 -18.55
CA ASP A 80 8.20 -2.07 -18.91
C ASP A 80 8.43 -1.83 -20.41
N GLN A 81 7.35 -1.52 -21.12
CA GLN A 81 7.39 -1.21 -22.55
C GLN A 81 6.88 0.22 -22.74
N THR A 82 7.78 1.09 -23.18
CA THR A 82 7.47 2.50 -23.40
C THR A 82 7.71 2.88 -24.87
N MET A 83 7.50 4.16 -25.20
CA MET A 83 7.89 4.69 -26.50
C MET A 83 9.40 4.66 -26.73
N ASP A 84 10.20 4.61 -25.66
CA ASP A 84 11.66 4.67 -25.73
C ASP A 84 12.29 3.27 -25.87
N GLY A 85 11.59 2.20 -25.49
CA GLY A 85 12.14 0.84 -25.54
C GLY A 85 11.39 -0.19 -24.70
N THR A 86 11.97 -1.38 -24.64
CA THR A 86 11.60 -2.47 -23.74
C THR A 86 12.67 -2.61 -22.64
N PHE A 87 12.21 -2.61 -21.40
CA PHE A 87 13.04 -2.72 -20.21
C PHE A 87 12.61 -3.95 -19.41
N ILE A 88 13.55 -4.82 -19.11
CA ILE A 88 13.31 -6.09 -18.42
C ILE A 88 14.14 -6.12 -17.16
N MET A 89 13.51 -6.44 -16.04
CA MET A 89 14.19 -6.72 -14.77
C MET A 89 13.77 -8.11 -14.29
N ILE A 90 14.76 -8.94 -13.96
CA ILE A 90 14.55 -10.27 -13.40
C ILE A 90 15.48 -10.45 -12.20
N SER A 91 14.92 -10.72 -11.03
CA SER A 91 15.69 -10.82 -9.79
C SER A 91 15.35 -12.07 -9.00
N THR A 92 16.26 -12.44 -8.09
CA THR A 92 15.93 -13.35 -6.99
C THR A 92 14.77 -12.75 -6.19
N PRO A 93 13.83 -13.57 -5.67
CA PRO A 93 12.75 -13.11 -4.80
C PRO A 93 13.28 -12.23 -3.67
N TYR A 94 12.60 -11.12 -3.39
CA TYR A 94 12.92 -10.33 -2.21
C TYR A 94 12.63 -11.13 -0.93
N ASP A 95 13.68 -11.69 -0.33
CA ASP A 95 13.63 -12.30 1.00
C ASP A 95 14.77 -11.75 1.85
N THR A 96 14.37 -11.10 2.94
CA THR A 96 15.24 -10.47 3.96
C THR A 96 16.29 -11.41 4.58
N ASN A 97 16.24 -12.72 4.30
CA ASN A 97 17.18 -13.71 4.81
C ASN A 97 18.07 -14.36 3.74
N LEU A 98 18.06 -13.90 2.49
CA LEU A 98 18.88 -14.51 1.46
C LEU A 98 20.38 -14.16 1.65
N PRO A 99 21.27 -15.17 1.64
CA PRO A 99 22.72 -14.94 1.79
C PRO A 99 23.34 -14.27 0.55
N SER A 100 22.62 -14.27 -0.56
CA SER A 100 23.04 -13.69 -1.83
C SER A 100 21.82 -13.42 -2.72
N GLU A 101 21.92 -12.36 -3.53
CA GLU A 101 20.88 -11.85 -4.41
C GLU A 101 21.47 -11.65 -5.81
N ALA A 102 20.65 -11.86 -6.84
CA ALA A 102 21.03 -11.58 -8.21
C ALA A 102 19.93 -10.75 -8.89
N ASN A 103 20.35 -9.75 -9.66
CA ASN A 103 19.46 -8.88 -10.42
C ASN A 103 19.99 -8.72 -11.85
N TYR A 104 19.25 -9.27 -12.81
CA TYR A 104 19.48 -9.10 -14.24
C TYR A 104 18.59 -7.99 -14.77
N VAL A 105 19.20 -7.02 -15.45
CA VAL A 105 18.53 -5.90 -16.12
C VAL A 105 18.91 -5.92 -17.59
N LEU A 106 17.91 -5.72 -18.45
CA LEU A 106 18.08 -5.51 -19.88
C LEU A 106 17.32 -4.25 -20.28
N SER A 107 17.99 -3.38 -21.04
CA SER A 107 17.40 -2.23 -21.71
C SER A 107 17.62 -2.37 -23.20
N ASP A 108 16.53 -2.43 -23.95
CA ASP A 108 16.49 -2.47 -25.41
C ASP A 108 15.71 -1.27 -25.90
N TYR A 109 16.42 -0.25 -26.35
CA TYR A 109 15.83 0.99 -26.80
C TYR A 109 15.35 0.88 -28.24
N VAL A 110 14.52 1.82 -28.67
CA VAL A 110 14.13 1.93 -30.08
C VAL A 110 15.32 2.30 -30.96
N SER A 111 15.28 1.90 -32.24
CA SER A 111 16.33 2.10 -33.28
C SER A 111 17.12 3.43 -33.29
N SER A 112 16.55 4.52 -32.79
CA SER A 112 17.23 5.82 -32.67
C SER A 112 18.18 5.94 -31.47
N LEU A 113 18.15 4.97 -30.57
CA LEU A 113 18.80 4.95 -29.25
C LEU A 113 19.52 3.61 -28.98
N ASP A 114 19.68 2.72 -29.97
CA ASP A 114 20.35 1.41 -29.83
C ASP A 114 21.76 1.50 -29.21
N ASP A 115 22.45 2.63 -29.37
CA ASP A 115 23.75 2.88 -28.71
C ASP A 115 23.68 2.84 -27.17
N TYR A 116 22.47 2.89 -26.59
CA TYR A 116 22.19 2.80 -25.16
C TYR A 116 21.76 1.40 -24.72
N ASP A 117 21.65 0.43 -25.64
CA ASP A 117 21.24 -0.94 -25.30
C ASP A 117 22.28 -1.60 -24.39
N TYR A 118 21.79 -2.26 -23.36
CA TYR A 118 22.66 -3.04 -22.48
C TYR A 118 21.91 -4.14 -21.76
N SER A 119 22.68 -5.14 -21.34
CA SER A 119 22.27 -6.07 -20.32
C SER A 119 23.36 -6.18 -19.25
N GLN A 120 22.90 -6.35 -18.01
CA GLN A 120 23.75 -6.36 -16.83
C GLN A 120 23.20 -7.37 -15.82
N LEU A 121 24.10 -8.12 -15.20
CA LEU A 121 23.80 -8.93 -14.02
C LEU A 121 24.60 -8.37 -12.84
N ASN A 122 23.88 -8.04 -11.78
CA ASN A 122 24.41 -7.63 -10.50
C ASN A 122 24.26 -8.81 -9.54
N VAL A 123 25.34 -9.24 -8.91
CA VAL A 123 25.31 -10.26 -7.87
C VAL A 123 25.82 -9.65 -6.58
N ASN A 124 24.95 -9.64 -5.57
CA ASN A 124 25.28 -9.23 -4.22
C ASN A 124 25.38 -10.48 -3.34
N SER A 125 26.43 -10.56 -2.54
CA SER A 125 26.61 -11.60 -1.54
C SER A 125 26.98 -10.95 -0.22
N MET A 126 26.88 -11.68 0.89
CA MET A 126 27.27 -11.15 2.21
C MET A 126 28.66 -10.49 2.26
N ASN A 127 29.59 -10.86 1.36
CA ASN A 127 30.98 -10.43 1.43
C ASN A 127 31.46 -9.64 0.22
N ASP A 128 30.74 -9.69 -0.90
CA ASP A 128 31.20 -9.14 -2.18
C ASP A 128 30.04 -8.74 -3.08
N TYR A 129 30.34 -7.81 -3.98
CA TYR A 129 29.46 -7.32 -5.02
C TYR A 129 30.15 -7.50 -6.39
N TYR A 130 29.42 -8.04 -7.37
CA TYR A 130 29.93 -8.35 -8.69
C TYR A 130 29.00 -7.83 -9.78
N ASP A 131 29.56 -7.06 -10.71
CA ASP A 131 28.87 -6.66 -11.94
C ASP A 131 29.35 -7.47 -13.14
N PHE A 132 28.41 -7.93 -13.97
CA PHE A 132 28.66 -8.56 -15.26
C PHE A 132 27.88 -7.82 -16.35
N TYR A 133 28.50 -7.61 -17.51
CA TYR A 133 27.90 -6.86 -18.63
C TYR A 133 28.06 -7.59 -19.96
N ASN A 134 27.10 -7.40 -20.87
CA ASN A 134 27.25 -7.81 -22.27
C ASN A 134 28.07 -6.77 -23.03
N MET A 135 29.18 -7.21 -23.62
CA MET A 135 30.10 -6.33 -24.36
C MET A 135 29.77 -6.20 -25.85
N SER A 136 28.84 -7.02 -26.35
CA SER A 136 28.64 -7.22 -27.79
C SER A 136 27.47 -6.44 -28.37
N GLY A 137 26.60 -5.86 -27.54
CA GLY A 137 25.32 -5.28 -27.97
C GLY A 137 24.35 -6.30 -28.55
N ASN A 138 24.71 -7.59 -28.57
CA ASN A 138 23.82 -8.67 -28.98
C ASN A 138 23.10 -9.18 -27.74
N ASN A 139 22.07 -8.46 -27.31
CA ASN A 139 21.14 -8.94 -26.31
C ASN A 139 20.41 -10.16 -26.90
N GLU A 140 20.78 -11.36 -26.50
CA GLU A 140 20.11 -12.58 -26.93
C GLU A 140 18.89 -12.83 -26.04
N TYR A 141 17.78 -12.20 -26.42
CA TYR A 141 16.48 -12.38 -25.77
C TYR A 141 15.35 -12.33 -26.79
N SER A 142 14.18 -12.80 -26.39
CA SER A 142 12.93 -12.57 -27.12
C SER A 142 11.80 -12.33 -26.14
N ILE A 143 10.87 -11.46 -26.53
CA ILE A 143 9.64 -11.21 -25.81
C ILE A 143 8.44 -11.54 -26.72
N GLU A 144 7.49 -12.28 -26.16
CA GLU A 144 6.21 -12.58 -26.79
C GLU A 144 5.09 -12.07 -25.89
N VAL A 145 4.05 -11.48 -26.48
CA VAL A 145 2.85 -11.05 -25.76
C VAL A 145 1.72 -12.01 -26.12
N GLY A 146 1.20 -12.72 -25.12
CA GLY A 146 0.09 -13.65 -25.31
C GLY A 146 -1.23 -12.93 -25.65
N ASP A 147 -2.24 -13.70 -26.09
CA ASP A 147 -3.60 -13.17 -26.31
C ASP A 147 -4.24 -12.61 -25.02
N ASN A 148 -3.72 -13.01 -23.87
CA ASN A 148 -4.08 -12.48 -22.53
C ASN A 148 -3.30 -11.21 -22.16
N GLY A 149 -2.46 -10.66 -23.05
CA GLY A 149 -1.65 -9.46 -22.79
C GLY A 149 -0.47 -9.67 -21.84
N MET A 150 -0.19 -10.90 -21.40
CA MET A 150 0.94 -11.22 -20.53
C MET A 150 2.22 -11.40 -21.33
N ASN A 151 3.34 -10.94 -20.79
CA ASN A 151 4.65 -11.09 -21.42
C ASN A 151 5.28 -12.44 -21.08
N THR A 152 5.81 -13.12 -22.09
CA THR A 152 6.76 -14.22 -21.95
C THR A 152 8.12 -13.76 -22.45
N VAL A 153 9.14 -13.86 -21.59
CA VAL A 153 10.51 -13.50 -21.92
C VAL A 153 11.39 -14.74 -21.91
N PHE A 154 12.11 -14.94 -23.00
CA PHE A 154 13.23 -15.87 -23.08
C PHE A 154 14.54 -15.09 -23.07
N VAL A 155 15.48 -15.51 -22.23
CA VAL A 155 16.83 -14.92 -22.15
C VAL A 155 17.87 -15.99 -22.43
N LEU A 156 18.92 -15.63 -23.16
CA LEU A 156 20.15 -16.41 -23.32
C LEU A 156 21.35 -15.47 -23.47
N ASP A 157 21.78 -14.84 -22.38
CA ASP A 157 22.87 -13.87 -22.42
C ASP A 157 24.18 -14.41 -21.85
N THR A 158 25.30 -13.93 -22.38
CA THR A 158 26.65 -14.15 -21.83
C THR A 158 27.28 -12.83 -21.42
N LEU A 159 27.47 -12.66 -20.11
CA LEU A 159 27.93 -11.43 -19.50
C LEU A 159 29.33 -11.60 -18.91
N TYR A 160 30.21 -10.61 -19.06
CA TYR A 160 31.58 -10.67 -18.55
C TYR A 160 31.77 -9.77 -17.34
N ARG A 161 32.54 -10.24 -16.36
CA ARG A 161 32.76 -9.49 -15.11
C ARG A 161 33.44 -8.16 -15.39
N GLN A 162 32.88 -7.07 -14.88
CA GLN A 162 33.53 -5.76 -14.91
C GLN A 162 34.31 -5.55 -13.61
N ILE A 163 35.54 -5.07 -13.74
CA ILE A 163 36.41 -4.64 -12.64
C ILE A 163 36.98 -3.26 -12.92
N TYR A 164 37.41 -2.54 -11.88
CA TYR A 164 38.01 -1.22 -12.03
C TYR A 164 39.51 -1.27 -11.74
N ILE A 165 40.33 -0.98 -12.76
CA ILE A 165 41.78 -0.88 -12.63
C ILE A 165 42.20 0.56 -12.92
N ASN A 166 42.78 1.24 -11.92
CA ASN A 166 43.18 2.65 -12.00
C ASN A 166 42.03 3.58 -12.46
N GLY A 167 40.81 3.30 -12.01
CA GLY A 167 39.61 4.08 -12.35
C GLY A 167 39.00 3.80 -13.72
N ASN A 168 39.57 2.88 -14.50
CA ASN A 168 38.99 2.45 -15.78
C ASN A 168 38.27 1.12 -15.63
N ALA A 169 37.11 0.99 -16.27
CA ALA A 169 36.44 -0.28 -16.42
C ALA A 169 37.27 -1.23 -17.29
N VAL A 170 37.51 -2.44 -16.79
CA VAL A 170 38.18 -3.54 -17.45
C VAL A 170 37.28 -4.75 -17.35
N TYR A 171 37.03 -5.41 -18.47
CA TYR A 171 36.22 -6.63 -18.51
C TYR A 171 37.12 -7.86 -18.42
N ASP A 172 36.88 -8.68 -17.40
CA ASP A 172 37.63 -9.90 -17.12
C ASP A 172 36.96 -11.09 -17.81
N SER A 173 37.44 -11.45 -18.99
CA SER A 173 36.89 -12.58 -19.76
C SER A 173 37.10 -13.94 -19.09
N SER A 174 37.91 -14.03 -18.03
CA SER A 174 38.09 -15.28 -17.26
C SER A 174 36.97 -15.53 -16.25
N ARG A 175 36.12 -14.52 -16.01
CA ARG A 175 34.94 -14.60 -15.14
C ARG A 175 33.72 -14.11 -15.91
N TYR A 176 32.76 -14.98 -16.14
CA TYR A 176 31.57 -14.65 -16.91
C TYR A 176 30.33 -15.30 -16.30
N SER A 177 29.17 -14.80 -16.67
CA SER A 177 27.87 -15.39 -16.34
C SER A 177 27.14 -15.79 -17.61
N ILE A 178 26.43 -16.91 -17.55
CA ILE A 178 25.38 -17.23 -18.52
C ILE A 178 24.05 -16.99 -17.82
N VAL A 179 23.25 -16.09 -18.35
CA VAL A 179 21.89 -15.80 -17.88
C VAL A 179 20.92 -16.42 -18.88
N SER A 180 20.18 -17.45 -18.46
CA SER A 180 19.30 -18.16 -19.39
C SER A 180 18.04 -18.70 -18.74
N GLY A 181 16.94 -18.67 -19.46
CA GLY A 181 15.68 -19.27 -19.04
C GLY A 181 14.48 -18.67 -19.74
N THR A 182 13.30 -19.02 -19.23
CA THR A 182 12.02 -18.51 -19.72
C THR A 182 11.15 -18.19 -18.52
N ILE A 183 10.54 -17.01 -18.57
CA ILE A 183 9.65 -16.53 -17.51
C ILE A 183 8.43 -15.85 -18.15
N GLU A 184 7.25 -16.11 -17.59
CA GLU A 184 5.96 -15.63 -18.10
C GLU A 184 5.20 -14.90 -17.00
N GLU A 185 4.69 -13.70 -17.27
CA GLU A 185 3.77 -13.00 -16.35
C GLU A 185 2.48 -13.81 -16.16
N ILE A 186 2.04 -13.96 -14.91
CA ILE A 186 0.76 -14.58 -14.60
C ILE A 186 -0.32 -13.51 -14.58
N GLY A 187 -1.35 -13.71 -15.40
CA GLY A 187 -2.52 -12.85 -15.47
C GLY A 187 -3.79 -13.53 -14.99
N THR A 188 -4.62 -12.80 -14.25
CA THR A 188 -6.00 -13.21 -13.92
C THR A 188 -6.98 -12.50 -14.83
N GLN A 189 -7.92 -13.26 -15.41
CA GLN A 189 -9.05 -12.67 -16.12
C GLN A 189 -10.06 -12.07 -15.14
N ILE A 190 -10.39 -10.80 -15.34
CA ILE A 190 -11.42 -10.08 -14.61
C ILE A 190 -12.62 -9.77 -15.50
N GLN A 191 -13.82 -9.76 -14.91
CA GLN A 191 -15.06 -9.52 -15.63
C GLN A 191 -15.46 -8.04 -15.60
N ALA A 192 -15.99 -7.54 -16.72
CA ALA A 192 -16.53 -6.19 -16.81
C ALA A 192 -17.65 -5.93 -15.81
N ASN A 193 -17.72 -4.71 -15.29
CA ASN A 193 -18.80 -4.16 -14.47
C ASN A 193 -19.07 -4.98 -13.20
N GLN A 194 -18.04 -5.61 -12.64
CA GLN A 194 -18.10 -6.32 -11.38
C GLN A 194 -16.98 -5.82 -10.46
N PRO A 195 -17.26 -5.55 -9.17
CA PRO A 195 -16.22 -5.29 -8.18
C PRO A 195 -15.25 -6.48 -8.10
N ILE A 196 -13.96 -6.20 -8.23
CA ILE A 196 -12.88 -7.14 -8.02
C ILE A 196 -12.14 -6.68 -6.78
N LYS A 197 -12.02 -7.56 -5.79
CA LYS A 197 -11.15 -7.30 -4.63
C LYS A 197 -9.70 -7.45 -5.08
N MET A 198 -8.88 -6.44 -4.84
CA MET A 198 -7.47 -6.46 -5.17
C MET A 198 -6.73 -7.49 -4.30
N MET A 199 -5.81 -8.23 -4.89
CA MET A 199 -5.27 -9.48 -4.33
C MET A 199 -4.30 -9.28 -3.16
N ASP A 200 -3.66 -8.11 -3.03
CA ASP A 200 -2.50 -7.92 -2.16
C ASP A 200 -2.66 -6.86 -1.05
N ASP A 201 -3.87 -6.34 -0.83
CA ASP A 201 -4.03 -5.28 0.18
C ASP A 201 -4.31 -5.84 1.58
N ASP A 202 -3.24 -5.84 2.39
CA ASP A 202 -3.22 -5.95 3.86
C ASP A 202 -3.92 -4.74 4.50
N ILE A 203 -5.20 -4.49 4.19
CA ILE A 203 -6.05 -3.75 5.14
C ILE A 203 -6.25 -4.66 6.34
N GLY A 204 -5.29 -4.60 7.26
CA GLY A 204 -5.37 -5.19 8.58
C GLY A 204 -6.56 -4.59 9.32
N LEU A 205 -7.69 -5.29 9.28
CA LEU A 205 -8.83 -4.99 10.14
C LEU A 205 -8.60 -5.63 11.51
N PRO A 206 -9.02 -4.98 12.60
CA PRO A 206 -8.93 -5.59 13.91
C PRO A 206 -9.76 -6.88 13.94
N SER A 207 -9.19 -7.91 14.56
CA SER A 207 -9.88 -9.18 14.87
C SER A 207 -10.89 -9.04 16.01
N ALA A 208 -10.72 -8.05 16.88
CA ALA A 208 -11.71 -7.61 17.86
C ALA A 208 -11.60 -6.10 18.06
N LEU A 209 -12.74 -5.44 18.25
CA LEU A 209 -12.82 -4.00 18.51
C LEU A 209 -13.89 -3.77 19.59
N THR A 210 -13.53 -3.06 20.65
CA THR A 210 -14.47 -2.53 21.64
C THR A 210 -14.33 -1.02 21.72
N LEU A 211 -15.44 -0.31 21.58
CA LEU A 211 -15.49 1.15 21.56
C LEU A 211 -16.40 1.65 22.69
N THR A 212 -15.83 2.39 23.64
CA THR A 212 -16.59 3.04 24.71
C THR A 212 -16.65 4.54 24.45
N LEU A 213 -17.86 5.07 24.25
CA LEU A 213 -18.11 6.48 23.94
C LEU A 213 -18.81 7.16 25.10
N ASN A 214 -18.15 8.15 25.70
CA ASN A 214 -18.70 8.95 26.80
C ASN A 214 -19.46 10.17 26.26
N ALA A 215 -20.38 10.70 27.06
CA ALA A 215 -21.22 11.84 26.67
C ALA A 215 -20.44 13.17 26.51
N ASP A 216 -19.21 13.25 27.02
CA ASP A 216 -18.33 14.41 26.95
C ASP A 216 -17.38 14.37 25.74
N PHE A 217 -17.66 13.53 24.74
CA PHE A 217 -16.85 13.33 23.52
C PHE A 217 -15.49 12.67 23.76
N THR A 218 -15.26 12.12 24.95
CA THR A 218 -14.12 11.23 25.23
C THR A 218 -14.52 9.77 25.09
N GLY A 219 -13.54 8.87 25.06
CA GLY A 219 -13.80 7.45 25.01
C GLY A 219 -12.55 6.61 25.13
N ILE A 220 -12.74 5.30 25.00
CA ILE A 220 -11.66 4.31 24.95
C ILE A 220 -11.93 3.39 23.77
N VAL A 221 -10.89 3.09 23.01
CA VAL A 221 -10.90 2.03 22.00
C VAL A 221 -9.96 0.90 22.42
N GLU A 222 -10.43 -0.33 22.35
CA GLU A 222 -9.62 -1.53 22.50
C GLU A 222 -9.63 -2.29 21.16
N GLU A 223 -8.46 -2.47 20.56
CA GLU A 223 -8.26 -3.12 19.27
C GLU A 223 -7.36 -4.34 19.42
N ALA A 224 -7.74 -5.46 18.82
CA ALA A 224 -6.92 -6.68 18.79
C ALA A 224 -6.50 -7.05 17.37
N PHE A 225 -5.20 -7.18 17.14
CA PHE A 225 -4.59 -7.62 15.88
C PHE A 225 -3.71 -8.83 16.14
N GLU A 226 -3.98 -9.95 15.46
CA GLU A 226 -3.15 -11.16 15.51
C GLU A 226 -2.82 -11.66 16.94
N GLY A 227 -3.74 -11.46 17.88
CA GLY A 227 -3.58 -11.85 19.29
C GLY A 227 -2.93 -10.80 20.20
N ASN A 228 -2.50 -9.65 19.67
CA ASN A 228 -2.06 -8.50 20.46
C ASN A 228 -3.24 -7.53 20.65
N SER A 229 -3.50 -7.10 21.89
CA SER A 229 -4.51 -6.06 22.20
C SER A 229 -3.83 -4.74 22.55
N MET A 230 -4.39 -3.64 22.03
CA MET A 230 -4.01 -2.27 22.32
C MET A 230 -5.23 -1.52 22.84
N VAL A 231 -5.06 -0.79 23.94
CA VAL A 231 -6.08 0.10 24.50
C VAL A 231 -5.59 1.53 24.31
N SER A 232 -6.46 2.43 23.86
CA SER A 232 -6.13 3.83 23.65
C SER A 232 -7.28 4.73 24.07
N ASP A 233 -6.93 5.84 24.72
CA ASP A 233 -7.89 6.93 24.95
C ASP A 233 -8.16 7.64 23.63
N ILE A 234 -9.42 8.04 23.43
CA ILE A 234 -9.87 8.68 22.20
C ILE A 234 -10.71 9.94 22.47
N ARG A 235 -10.73 10.84 21.49
CA ARG A 235 -11.79 11.85 21.34
C ARG A 235 -12.62 11.50 20.12
N TRP A 236 -13.93 11.37 20.31
CA TRP A 236 -14.84 11.05 19.21
C TRP A 236 -15.68 12.26 18.82
N PHE A 237 -16.12 12.26 17.57
CA PHE A 237 -16.87 13.37 17.02
C PHE A 237 -17.94 12.89 16.04
N VAL A 238 -18.96 13.73 15.87
CA VAL A 238 -19.94 13.62 14.79
C VAL A 238 -20.02 14.98 14.13
N THR A 239 -19.89 15.02 12.81
CA THR A 239 -19.98 16.25 12.03
C THR A 239 -21.42 16.49 11.53
N PRO A 240 -21.78 17.73 11.14
CA PRO A 240 -23.12 18.04 10.64
C PRO A 240 -23.55 17.28 9.38
N ASP A 241 -22.58 16.83 8.57
CA ASP A 241 -22.76 15.98 7.39
C ASP A 241 -22.79 14.48 7.72
N SER A 242 -22.96 14.13 9.01
CA SER A 242 -23.10 12.76 9.49
C SER A 242 -21.86 11.89 9.30
N LEU A 243 -20.67 12.48 9.36
CA LEU A 243 -19.43 11.71 9.55
C LEU A 243 -19.26 11.41 11.04
N PHE A 244 -18.72 10.24 11.35
CA PHE A 244 -18.36 9.83 12.69
C PHE A 244 -16.94 9.32 12.68
N GLY A 245 -16.15 9.77 13.63
CA GLY A 245 -14.78 9.31 13.77
C GLY A 245 -14.30 9.47 15.18
N TRP A 246 -13.10 8.98 15.39
CA TRP A 246 -12.36 9.22 16.62
C TRP A 246 -10.90 9.46 16.33
N GLU A 247 -10.28 10.22 17.22
CA GLU A 247 -8.86 10.52 17.22
C GLU A 247 -8.19 9.86 18.42
N TYR A 248 -7.04 9.22 18.21
CA TYR A 248 -6.23 8.64 19.28
C TYR A 248 -5.50 9.75 20.05
N CYS A 249 -5.54 9.69 21.38
CA CYS A 249 -4.87 10.66 22.25
C CYS A 249 -3.56 10.11 22.83
N GLY A 250 -2.53 10.96 22.96
CA GLY A 250 -1.29 10.61 23.65
C GLY A 250 -0.32 9.70 22.89
N LEU A 251 -0.41 9.63 21.56
CA LEU A 251 0.44 8.76 20.73
C LEU A 251 1.94 9.17 20.70
N ASP A 252 2.27 10.44 20.96
CA ASP A 252 3.61 11.00 20.75
C ASP A 252 4.29 11.51 22.04
N GLY A 253 3.76 11.18 23.23
CA GLY A 253 4.34 11.59 24.52
C GLY A 253 4.10 13.04 24.93
N ASP A 254 3.34 13.80 24.13
CA ASP A 254 2.63 15.01 24.56
C ASP A 254 1.18 14.61 24.87
N ASP A 255 0.81 14.65 26.16
CA ASP A 255 -0.43 14.09 26.71
C ASP A 255 -1.71 14.82 26.28
N ASP A 256 -1.61 15.95 25.58
CA ASP A 256 -2.75 16.84 25.26
C ASP A 256 -3.20 16.81 23.78
N GLU A 257 -2.41 16.21 22.88
CA GLU A 257 -2.76 16.13 21.45
C GLU A 257 -3.44 14.80 21.13
N CYS A 258 -4.64 14.90 20.54
CA CYS A 258 -5.30 13.79 19.87
C CYS A 258 -5.21 14.02 18.37
N ASP A 259 -4.71 13.05 17.64
CA ASP A 259 -4.55 13.13 16.19
C ASP A 259 -4.59 11.72 15.60
N GLY A 260 -5.16 11.64 14.41
CA GLY A 260 -5.26 10.39 13.67
C GLY A 260 -6.34 9.43 14.14
N GLY A 261 -6.90 8.67 13.21
CA GLY A 261 -7.93 7.67 13.47
C GLY A 261 -8.91 7.56 12.29
N PRO A 262 -9.88 6.64 12.37
CA PRO A 262 -10.84 6.43 11.30
C PRO A 262 -11.91 7.52 11.25
N VAL A 263 -12.41 7.76 10.04
CA VAL A 263 -13.61 8.57 9.80
C VAL A 263 -14.55 7.77 8.91
N PHE A 264 -15.74 7.49 9.43
CA PHE A 264 -16.81 6.76 8.77
C PHE A 264 -17.81 7.76 8.20
N ASN A 265 -18.16 7.58 6.92
CA ASN A 265 -19.11 8.40 6.18
C ASN A 265 -20.50 7.76 6.07
N ASN A 266 -20.70 6.62 6.73
CA ASN A 266 -22.00 5.95 6.86
C ASN A 266 -22.15 5.41 8.28
N ILE A 267 -23.20 5.87 8.98
CA ILE A 267 -23.47 5.48 10.36
C ILE A 267 -24.93 5.10 10.49
N LYS A 268 -25.19 3.96 11.10
CA LYS A 268 -26.53 3.56 11.52
C LYS A 268 -26.48 3.15 12.97
N VAL A 269 -27.25 3.83 13.81
CA VAL A 269 -27.32 3.56 15.24
C VAL A 269 -28.77 3.31 15.65
N THR A 270 -28.96 2.27 16.45
CA THR A 270 -30.20 1.91 17.12
C THR A 270 -29.90 1.70 18.60
N GLU A 271 -30.89 1.32 19.41
CA GLU A 271 -30.68 1.03 20.84
C GLU A 271 -29.57 -0.01 21.08
N ASN A 272 -29.47 -1.04 20.23
CA ASN A 272 -28.61 -2.20 20.45
C ASN A 272 -27.61 -2.49 19.32
N SER A 273 -27.63 -1.72 18.23
CA SER A 273 -26.75 -1.93 17.08
C SER A 273 -26.14 -0.63 16.59
N LEU A 274 -24.85 -0.68 16.30
CA LEU A 274 -24.07 0.37 15.65
C LEU A 274 -23.39 -0.23 14.42
N THR A 275 -23.66 0.32 13.25
CA THR A 275 -22.97 -0.02 12.00
C THR A 275 -22.22 1.19 11.51
N LEU A 276 -20.93 1.00 11.23
CA LEU A 276 -20.01 2.00 10.73
C LEU A 276 -19.54 1.57 9.34
N GLY A 277 -19.68 2.44 8.35
CA GLY A 277 -19.20 2.24 6.99
C GLY A 277 -18.29 3.38 6.59
N MET A 278 -17.14 3.03 6.01
CA MET A 278 -16.22 3.94 5.37
C MET A 278 -16.13 3.56 3.90
N TYR A 279 -16.33 4.54 3.03
CA TYR A 279 -16.07 4.46 1.61
C TYR A 279 -15.09 5.56 1.23
N GLN A 280 -14.03 5.23 0.51
CA GLN A 280 -13.02 6.17 0.05
C GLN A 280 -12.76 5.94 -1.43
N ASP A 281 -13.06 6.95 -2.25
CA ASP A 281 -12.65 6.97 -3.67
C ASP A 281 -11.14 7.21 -3.73
N MET A 282 -10.40 6.16 -4.06
CA MET A 282 -8.94 6.20 -4.09
C MET A 282 -8.44 6.93 -5.34
N CYS A 283 -9.22 6.97 -6.41
CA CYS A 283 -8.86 7.75 -7.60
C CYS A 283 -8.95 9.25 -7.38
N GLU A 284 -9.91 9.71 -6.57
CA GLU A 284 -9.95 11.12 -6.19
C GLU A 284 -8.63 11.54 -5.50
N GLU A 285 -8.08 10.69 -4.64
CA GLU A 285 -6.82 10.95 -3.94
C GLU A 285 -5.62 10.98 -4.89
N TYR A 286 -5.51 9.98 -5.77
CA TYR A 286 -4.43 9.93 -6.75
C TYR A 286 -4.49 11.10 -7.74
N ASN A 287 -5.69 11.42 -8.25
CA ASN A 287 -5.87 12.54 -9.17
C ASN A 287 -5.59 13.89 -8.49
N ALA A 288 -5.84 14.01 -7.18
CA ALA A 288 -5.45 15.21 -6.41
C ALA A 288 -3.92 15.34 -6.23
N MET A 289 -3.15 14.27 -6.41
CA MET A 289 -1.69 14.25 -6.33
C MET A 289 -1.02 14.47 -7.69
N GLY A 290 -1.44 13.71 -8.71
CA GLY A 290 -0.80 13.67 -10.04
C GLY A 290 -1.55 14.43 -11.14
N GLY A 291 -2.78 14.88 -10.88
CA GLY A 291 -3.65 15.47 -11.88
C GLY A 291 -4.64 14.47 -12.49
N SER A 292 -5.53 14.96 -13.34
CA SER A 292 -6.56 14.14 -14.00
C SER A 292 -5.93 13.04 -14.86
N GLY A 293 -6.36 11.79 -14.66
CA GLY A 293 -5.90 10.63 -15.44
C GLY A 293 -4.78 9.83 -14.78
N TYR A 294 -4.23 10.33 -13.67
CA TYR A 294 -3.14 9.65 -12.96
C TYR A 294 -3.57 8.31 -12.35
N CYS A 295 -4.85 8.18 -11.96
CA CYS A 295 -5.36 6.89 -11.49
C CYS A 295 -5.31 5.80 -12.58
N ASP A 296 -5.70 6.13 -13.83
CA ASP A 296 -5.64 5.19 -14.95
C ASP A 296 -4.20 4.76 -15.25
N GLU A 297 -3.25 5.70 -15.19
CA GLU A 297 -1.83 5.43 -15.39
C GLU A 297 -1.29 4.46 -14.32
N ILE A 298 -1.63 4.66 -13.05
CA ILE A 298 -1.26 3.73 -11.96
C ILE A 298 -1.86 2.35 -12.21
N MET A 299 -3.15 2.28 -12.56
CA MET A 299 -3.82 0.99 -12.79
C MET A 299 -3.23 0.23 -13.99
N TYR A 300 -2.80 0.94 -15.02
CA TYR A 300 -2.07 0.37 -16.15
C TYR A 300 -0.69 -0.13 -15.72
N ASN A 301 0.09 0.68 -15.00
CA ASN A 301 1.46 0.33 -14.63
C ASN A 301 1.51 -0.84 -13.64
N ASP A 302 0.71 -0.76 -12.58
CA ASP A 302 0.78 -1.70 -11.45
C ASP A 302 0.01 -3.00 -11.73
N TYR A 303 -1.10 -2.92 -12.47
CA TYR A 303 -2.01 -4.07 -12.68
C TYR A 303 -2.22 -4.41 -14.15
N GLY A 304 -1.64 -3.67 -15.11
CA GLY A 304 -1.83 -3.94 -16.54
C GLY A 304 -3.24 -3.64 -17.05
N VAL A 305 -4.03 -2.81 -16.35
CA VAL A 305 -5.40 -2.46 -16.78
C VAL A 305 -5.33 -1.63 -18.07
N GLU A 306 -6.05 -2.06 -19.11
CA GLU A 306 -6.09 -1.39 -20.39
C GLU A 306 -6.59 0.06 -20.24
N ILE A 307 -5.80 1.03 -20.71
CA ILE A 307 -6.10 2.46 -20.62
C ILE A 307 -7.48 2.75 -21.23
N GLY A 308 -8.32 3.48 -20.49
CA GLY A 308 -9.69 3.83 -20.88
C GLY A 308 -10.75 2.75 -20.59
N THR A 309 -10.35 1.60 -20.05
CA THR A 309 -11.29 0.56 -19.60
C THR A 309 -11.54 0.57 -18.09
N PHE A 310 -10.67 1.24 -17.34
CA PHE A 310 -10.83 1.46 -15.91
C PHE A 310 -12.10 2.29 -15.61
N ASP A 311 -12.85 1.94 -14.56
CA ASP A 311 -14.11 2.61 -14.18
C ASP A 311 -14.03 3.21 -12.76
N SER A 312 -13.63 2.42 -11.77
CA SER A 312 -13.56 2.91 -10.38
C SER A 312 -12.57 2.12 -9.52
N PHE A 313 -11.96 2.78 -8.53
CA PHE A 313 -11.07 2.20 -7.53
C PHE A 313 -11.37 2.81 -6.16
N TRP A 314 -11.69 1.97 -5.18
CA TRP A 314 -12.13 2.43 -3.87
C TRP A 314 -11.68 1.50 -2.75
N ALA A 315 -11.57 2.06 -1.56
CA ALA A 315 -11.44 1.30 -0.33
C ALA A 315 -12.77 1.34 0.42
N GLU A 316 -13.15 0.21 1.01
CA GLU A 316 -14.32 0.11 1.88
C GLU A 316 -14.02 -0.65 3.16
N ILE A 317 -14.57 -0.15 4.27
CA ILE A 317 -14.54 -0.81 5.57
C ILE A 317 -15.94 -0.75 6.16
N ASN A 318 -16.47 -1.89 6.59
CA ASN A 318 -17.73 -2.00 7.29
C ASN A 318 -17.51 -2.70 8.63
N VAL A 319 -18.02 -2.12 9.70
CA VAL A 319 -17.94 -2.65 11.06
C VAL A 319 -19.35 -2.66 11.63
N SER A 320 -19.82 -3.84 12.06
CA SER A 320 -21.06 -3.94 12.83
C SER A 320 -20.72 -4.26 14.28
N MET A 321 -21.40 -3.57 15.19
CA MET A 321 -21.20 -3.64 16.62
C MET A 321 -22.53 -3.77 17.34
N VAL A 322 -22.50 -4.40 18.50
CA VAL A 322 -23.65 -4.51 19.42
C VAL A 322 -23.37 -3.78 20.71
N LYS A 323 -24.41 -3.25 21.33
CA LYS A 323 -24.28 -2.56 22.61
C LYS A 323 -23.99 -3.56 23.71
N SER A 324 -22.89 -3.34 24.42
CA SER A 324 -22.49 -4.17 25.56
C SER A 324 -23.21 -3.73 26.83
N ASN A 325 -23.90 -4.67 27.49
CA ASN A 325 -24.69 -4.41 28.70
C ASN A 325 -23.84 -4.15 29.97
N THR A 326 -22.53 -3.92 29.84
CA THR A 326 -21.67 -3.61 30.98
C THR A 326 -21.74 -2.12 31.32
N SER A 327 -22.74 -1.76 32.12
CA SER A 327 -22.76 -0.49 32.85
C SER A 327 -21.65 -0.47 33.90
N LYS A 328 -20.46 0.02 33.54
CA LYS A 328 -19.54 0.60 34.51
C LYS A 328 -18.97 1.88 33.91
N GLU A 329 -19.45 3.02 34.41
CA GLU A 329 -18.68 4.25 34.37
C GLU A 329 -17.30 3.96 34.96
N TYR A 330 -16.28 3.88 34.10
CA TYR A 330 -14.90 3.88 34.54
C TYR A 330 -14.49 5.34 34.72
N THR A 331 -14.56 5.82 35.96
CA THR A 331 -13.82 7.02 36.39
C THR A 331 -12.33 6.81 36.13
N SER A 332 -11.74 7.76 35.40
CA SER A 332 -10.32 7.92 35.05
C SER A 332 -9.33 7.11 35.91
N ILE A 333 -8.64 6.16 35.29
CA ILE A 333 -7.46 5.52 35.88
C ILE A 333 -6.24 6.09 35.17
N ASN A 334 -5.44 6.88 35.89
CA ASN A 334 -4.08 7.20 35.49
C ASN A 334 -3.32 5.89 35.22
N GLN A 335 -2.99 5.60 33.97
CA GLN A 335 -2.12 4.50 33.61
C GLN A 335 -0.75 5.01 33.16
N SER A 336 0.20 4.82 34.07
CA SER A 336 1.64 4.87 33.86
C SER A 336 2.06 4.02 32.65
N GLN A 337 2.74 4.71 31.72
CA GLN A 337 3.76 4.24 30.77
C GLN A 337 4.02 2.73 30.74
N LYS A 338 3.61 2.10 29.62
CA LYS A 338 4.36 1.00 29.01
C LYS A 338 4.45 1.24 27.51
N LEU A 339 5.43 2.07 27.11
CA LEU A 339 5.96 2.01 25.76
C LEU A 339 6.65 0.65 25.59
N ASN A 340 6.10 -0.19 24.73
CA ASN A 340 6.87 -1.23 24.05
C ASN A 340 6.50 -1.16 22.56
N ASN A 341 7.51 -0.89 21.74
CA ASN A 341 7.44 -0.84 20.29
C ASN A 341 6.80 -2.12 19.75
N ASN A 342 5.67 -1.97 19.07
CA ASN A 342 4.90 -3.02 18.41
C ASN A 342 4.15 -2.44 17.19
N PRO A 343 3.74 -3.29 16.22
CA PRO A 343 3.18 -2.88 14.93
C PRO A 343 1.94 -1.98 15.09
N ARG A 344 1.79 -1.02 14.17
CA ARG A 344 0.82 0.09 14.26
C ARG A 344 -0.53 -0.32 13.67
N SER A 345 -1.62 0.19 14.25
CA SER A 345 -2.97 0.02 13.70
C SER A 345 -3.06 0.66 12.31
N VAL A 346 -3.77 0.04 11.36
CA VAL A 346 -4.00 0.59 10.01
C VAL A 346 -4.65 1.97 10.07
N PHE A 347 -5.49 2.23 11.07
CA PHE A 347 -6.05 3.57 11.28
C PHE A 347 -5.02 4.59 11.77
N GLN A 348 -4.01 4.15 12.53
CA GLN A 348 -2.86 4.96 12.92
C GLN A 348 -1.87 5.14 11.75
N GLU A 349 -1.74 4.17 10.85
CA GLU A 349 -0.91 4.30 9.63
C GLU A 349 -1.54 5.23 8.59
N ILE A 350 -2.85 5.10 8.31
CA ILE A 350 -3.61 6.00 7.45
C ILE A 350 -3.53 7.44 7.99
N ALA A 351 -3.65 7.63 9.30
CA ALA A 351 -3.49 8.93 9.93
C ALA A 351 -2.09 9.53 9.74
N LYS A 352 -1.04 8.72 9.92
CA LYS A 352 0.33 9.17 9.75
C LYS A 352 0.64 9.52 8.29
N GLN A 353 0.15 8.72 7.32
CA GLN A 353 0.28 9.03 5.90
C GLN A 353 -0.42 10.35 5.54
N LYS A 354 -1.64 10.57 6.04
CA LYS A 354 -2.37 11.85 5.88
C LYS A 354 -1.61 13.03 6.50
N LYS A 355 -0.99 12.86 7.67
CA LYS A 355 -0.14 13.88 8.31
C LYS A 355 1.13 14.17 7.49
N HIS A 356 1.75 13.14 6.91
CA HIS A 356 2.95 13.29 6.08
C HIS A 356 2.65 14.10 4.80
N MET A 357 1.52 13.84 4.15
CA MET A 357 1.05 14.60 2.99
C MET A 357 0.71 16.06 3.33
N LYS A 358 0.12 16.31 4.51
CA LYS A 358 -0.24 17.65 4.98
C LYS A 358 1.00 18.50 5.32
N ASN A 359 2.06 17.88 5.84
CA ASN A 359 3.33 18.55 6.12
C ASN A 359 4.11 18.89 4.84
N ILE A 360 4.07 18.04 3.81
CA ILE A 360 4.65 18.35 2.49
C ILE A 360 3.95 19.59 1.88
N ARG A 361 2.63 19.73 2.05
CA ARG A 361 1.85 20.89 1.60
C ARG A 361 2.10 22.19 2.36
N ARG A 362 2.72 22.15 3.54
CA ARG A 362 3.09 23.36 4.32
C ARG A 362 4.50 23.87 4.04
N VAL A 363 5.34 23.07 3.37
CA VAL A 363 6.75 23.38 3.07
C VAL A 363 6.96 23.80 1.60
N LYS A 364 5.92 23.69 0.77
CA LYS A 364 5.79 24.46 -0.48
C LYS A 364 4.99 25.73 -0.21
#